data_AF-A0A832ZYR2-F1
#
_entry.id   AF-A0A832ZYR2-F1
#
_cell.length_a   1.000
_cell.length_b   1.000
_cell.length_c   1.000
_cell.angle_alpha   90.00
_cell.angle_beta   90.00
_cell.angle_gamma   90.00
#
_symmetry.space_group_name_H-M   'P 1'
#
loop_
_entity.id
_entity.type
_entity.pdbx_description
1 polymer ?
#
loop_
_entity_poly.entity_id
_entity_poly.type
_entity_poly.pdbx_seq_one_letter_code
_entity_poly.pdbx_strand_id
1 'polypeptide(L)'
;MYTSQSMLILTLLLLLTAALFYHTVDLQKKQVIEEMKATSVDLKSSSMEHVVSSSLSPVFNKVLNDASLKVANEGFFNSTIDVVNYLERNTEKGIRNYLDNVSRYYREQGYRFTYYFDIVNITMSDGFTFKIDYVFTYNLSYSNGTINKTDTIRSSQYVTVKTILDAYHYRKPAYIMPIYIYNPNDQDLTDFQVKIILDSTNFDFSKEPDGTGIRFIDKKNNYIPYWVEYWGNDKAILWVKIPKLKARNTVTIYLISTYPRIPESNGDLVFELFDDFEYNHSIGVKWSNFYGDWEYYTVSSDYLLYHPTYNTQVIRCVNAPPVARIITVNNVSLENYIVEVDAWGDNNYGYYYTSPNIMVGYLADPQHFWDTTTHPDAFYTLDLGGRYRNDGYALYTLDGENLWWNSLSYAPYFWGLMICNESSADYWHVYRKMLVYNPDTSPRKKTWYHIKILITTKKEGSKTVKEVNGTYTPLEDYILYNYENPWLIYTTIEKPYGSHFLLGTSWGDHYYGYYQHVYFDNFRVRKYAPKEPKVYVSGNLIRIYPLIYISPPRSYGTHYGKGISHNPYFVEDPVGEHPSIVDMLAGKDTKNWSEGHSIKLIGFYLPENISG
;
A
#
# COMPACT_ATOMS: atom_id res chain seq x y z
N MET A 1 97.12 -21.96 72.93
CA MET A 1 97.11 -21.07 71.74
C MET A 1 96.55 -21.77 70.52
N TYR A 2 97.21 -22.77 69.92
CA TYR A 2 96.73 -23.41 68.67
C TYR A 2 95.24 -23.81 68.68
N THR A 3 94.75 -24.41 69.77
CA THR A 3 93.34 -24.81 69.92
C THR A 3 92.31 -23.68 69.80
N SER A 4 92.62 -22.44 70.24
CA SER A 4 91.67 -21.33 70.12
C SER A 4 91.61 -20.77 68.70
N GLN A 5 92.74 -20.72 67.98
CA GLN A 5 92.74 -20.32 66.56
C GLN A 5 91.99 -21.34 65.69
N SER A 6 92.18 -22.64 65.91
CA SER A 6 91.44 -23.67 65.17
C SER A 6 89.93 -23.59 65.41
N MET A 7 89.49 -23.36 66.66
CA MET A 7 88.07 -23.13 66.98
C MET A 7 87.50 -21.87 66.32
N LEU A 8 88.26 -20.77 66.31
CA LEU A 8 87.82 -19.49 65.74
C LEU A 8 87.73 -19.58 64.21
N ILE A 9 88.68 -20.24 63.55
CA ILE A 9 88.63 -20.57 62.11
C ILE A 9 87.43 -21.47 61.81
N LEU A 10 87.18 -22.52 62.60
CA LEU A 10 86.04 -23.41 62.40
C LEU A 10 84.71 -22.66 62.53
N THR A 11 84.58 -21.76 63.51
CA THR A 11 83.38 -20.93 63.72
C THR A 11 83.18 -19.94 62.58
N LEU A 12 84.26 -19.30 62.09
CA LEU A 12 84.20 -18.42 60.91
C LEU A 12 83.82 -19.18 59.64
N LEU A 13 84.32 -20.41 59.46
CA LEU A 13 83.93 -21.28 58.34
C LEU A 13 82.45 -21.66 58.43
N LEU A 14 81.96 -21.98 59.64
CA LEU A 14 80.55 -22.29 59.89
C LEU A 14 79.65 -21.09 59.58
N LEU A 15 80.01 -19.90 60.04
CA LEU A 15 79.31 -18.64 59.73
C LEU A 15 79.33 -18.33 58.23
N LEU A 16 80.47 -18.55 57.55
CA LEU A 16 80.60 -18.35 56.10
C LEU A 16 79.73 -19.34 55.32
N THR A 17 79.74 -20.63 55.66
CA THR A 17 78.89 -21.64 55.02
C THR A 17 77.40 -21.38 55.27
N ALA A 18 77.01 -20.92 56.45
CA ALA A 18 75.64 -20.50 56.74
C ALA A 18 75.24 -19.27 55.91
N ALA A 19 76.09 -18.25 55.82
CA ALA A 19 75.85 -17.05 55.02
C ALA A 19 75.72 -17.38 53.52
N LEU A 20 76.60 -18.23 52.98
CA LEU A 20 76.53 -18.73 51.61
C LEU A 20 75.24 -19.53 51.37
N PHE A 21 74.87 -20.43 52.29
CA PHE A 21 73.64 -21.22 52.19
C PHE A 21 72.39 -20.32 52.18
N TYR A 22 72.27 -19.36 53.10
CA TYR A 22 71.17 -18.40 53.11
C TYR A 22 71.13 -17.55 51.83
N HIS A 23 72.29 -17.14 51.30
CA HIS A 23 72.37 -16.41 50.03
C HIS A 23 71.93 -17.26 48.83
N THR A 24 72.33 -18.53 48.76
CA THR A 24 71.86 -19.48 47.73
C THR A 24 70.35 -19.72 47.82
N VAL A 25 69.81 -19.90 49.04
CA VAL A 25 68.36 -20.08 49.25
C VAL A 25 67.57 -18.82 48.86
N ASP A 26 68.07 -17.62 49.18
CA ASP A 26 67.42 -16.37 48.77
C ASP A 26 67.49 -16.12 47.25
N LEU A 27 68.60 -16.48 46.59
CA LEU A 27 68.69 -16.49 45.13
C LEU A 27 67.70 -17.46 44.49
N GLN A 28 67.65 -18.72 44.94
CA GLN A 28 66.69 -19.71 44.42
C GLN A 28 65.24 -19.29 44.66
N LYS A 29 64.94 -18.74 45.85
CA LYS A 29 63.63 -18.17 46.17
C LYS A 29 63.25 -17.01 45.24
N LYS A 30 64.19 -16.11 44.93
CA LYS A 30 63.97 -15.01 43.96
C LYS A 30 63.69 -15.54 42.57
N GLN A 31 64.50 -16.49 42.08
CA GLN A 31 64.31 -17.12 40.77
C GLN A 31 62.93 -17.78 40.67
N VAL A 32 62.54 -18.63 41.63
CA VAL A 32 61.22 -19.28 41.63
C VAL A 32 60.08 -18.26 41.68
N ILE A 33 60.23 -17.16 42.42
CA ILE A 33 59.22 -16.07 42.46
C ILE A 33 59.13 -15.33 41.12
N GLU A 34 60.22 -15.18 40.37
CA GLU A 34 60.20 -14.57 39.03
C GLU A 34 59.64 -15.52 37.97
N GLU A 35 60.00 -16.81 38.01
CA GLU A 35 59.40 -17.87 37.17
C GLU A 35 57.89 -18.02 37.41
N MET A 36 57.44 -17.98 38.68
CA MET A 36 56.00 -17.97 39.02
C MET A 36 55.28 -16.72 38.49
N LYS A 37 55.92 -15.54 38.51
CA LYS A 37 55.34 -14.32 37.93
C LYS A 37 55.28 -14.38 36.41
N ALA A 38 56.33 -14.89 35.75
CA ALA A 38 56.35 -15.07 34.30
C ALA A 38 55.26 -16.06 33.84
N THR A 39 55.17 -17.23 34.49
CA THR A 39 54.10 -18.21 34.27
C THR A 39 52.71 -17.59 34.52
N SER A 40 52.55 -16.74 35.54
CA SER A 40 51.28 -16.03 35.80
C SER A 40 50.93 -15.03 34.70
N VAL A 41 51.91 -14.29 34.16
CA VAL A 41 51.70 -13.40 33.00
C VAL A 41 51.30 -14.20 31.75
N ASP A 42 51.96 -15.34 31.49
CA ASP A 42 51.69 -16.18 30.32
C ASP A 42 50.32 -16.88 30.37
N LEU A 43 49.96 -17.44 31.53
CA LEU A 43 48.62 -17.99 31.78
C LEU A 43 47.53 -16.92 31.65
N LYS A 44 47.79 -15.70 32.12
CA LYS A 44 46.87 -14.56 32.00
C LYS A 44 46.73 -14.05 30.58
N SER A 45 47.77 -14.11 29.74
CA SER A 45 47.60 -13.80 28.31
C SER A 45 46.75 -14.87 27.64
N SER A 46 47.13 -16.15 27.78
CA SER A 46 46.39 -17.29 27.22
C SER A 46 44.91 -17.28 27.63
N SER A 47 44.62 -16.85 28.86
CA SER A 47 43.25 -16.64 29.37
C SER A 47 42.47 -15.56 28.60
N MET A 48 43.07 -14.41 28.28
CA MET A 48 42.38 -13.36 27.53
C MET A 48 42.32 -13.62 26.02
N GLU A 49 43.28 -14.37 25.46
CA GLU A 49 43.27 -14.87 24.08
C GLU A 49 42.09 -15.84 23.89
N HIS A 50 41.85 -16.70 24.90
CA HIS A 50 40.64 -17.52 25.00
C HIS A 50 39.38 -16.67 25.19
N VAL A 51 39.39 -15.59 25.97
CA VAL A 51 38.21 -14.70 26.11
C VAL A 51 37.82 -14.10 24.76
N VAL A 52 38.75 -13.57 23.95
CA VAL A 52 38.44 -13.02 22.62
C VAL A 52 37.85 -14.10 21.71
N SER A 53 38.55 -15.23 21.57
CA SER A 53 38.13 -16.32 20.67
C SER A 53 36.83 -17.01 21.09
N SER A 54 36.51 -17.07 22.39
CA SER A 54 35.23 -17.64 22.87
C SER A 54 34.06 -16.63 22.91
N SER A 55 34.33 -15.32 23.01
CA SER A 55 33.27 -14.29 23.05
C SER A 55 32.88 -13.74 21.67
N LEU A 56 33.75 -13.84 20.65
CA LEU A 56 33.47 -13.32 19.30
C LEU A 56 32.17 -13.87 18.69
N SER A 57 32.00 -15.20 18.67
CA SER A 57 30.78 -15.86 18.18
C SER A 57 29.49 -15.39 18.90
N PRO A 58 29.33 -15.47 20.24
CA PRO A 58 28.11 -15.01 20.90
C PRO A 58 27.89 -13.49 20.83
N VAL A 59 28.96 -12.67 20.81
CA VAL A 59 28.83 -11.22 20.64
C VAL A 59 28.32 -10.87 19.23
N PHE A 60 28.92 -11.44 18.18
CA PHE A 60 28.47 -11.22 16.81
C PHE A 60 27.01 -11.69 16.59
N ASN A 61 26.66 -12.87 17.11
CA ASN A 61 25.28 -13.39 17.09
C ASN A 61 24.28 -12.41 17.75
N LYS A 62 24.66 -11.77 18.86
CA LYS A 62 23.83 -10.73 19.49
C LYS A 62 23.73 -9.50 18.58
N VAL A 63 24.87 -8.99 18.10
CA VAL A 63 24.95 -7.76 17.29
C VAL A 63 24.18 -7.87 15.97
N LEU A 64 24.15 -9.05 15.35
CA LEU A 64 23.34 -9.31 14.16
C LEU A 64 21.83 -9.27 14.46
N ASN A 65 21.40 -9.75 15.62
CA ASN A 65 20.00 -9.61 16.06
C ASN A 65 19.68 -8.16 16.51
N ASP A 66 20.64 -7.44 17.10
CA ASP A 66 20.52 -6.00 17.38
C ASP A 66 20.36 -5.21 16.07
N ALA A 67 21.03 -5.61 14.99
CA ALA A 67 20.89 -5.02 13.66
C ALA A 67 19.48 -5.24 13.08
N SER A 68 18.93 -6.46 13.13
CA SER A 68 17.53 -6.73 12.74
C SER A 68 16.53 -5.91 13.55
N LEU A 69 16.76 -5.76 14.87
CA LEU A 69 15.92 -4.95 15.75
C LEU A 69 16.04 -3.45 15.44
N LYS A 70 17.22 -2.96 15.07
CA LYS A 70 17.41 -1.59 14.57
C LYS A 70 16.60 -1.38 13.29
N VAL A 71 16.65 -2.30 12.33
CA VAL A 71 15.87 -2.20 11.08
C VAL A 71 14.37 -2.15 11.36
N ALA A 72 13.89 -2.95 12.31
CA ALA A 72 12.50 -2.90 12.74
C ALA A 72 12.10 -1.49 13.24
N ASN A 73 12.85 -0.94 14.18
CA ASN A 73 12.53 0.33 14.84
C ASN A 73 12.78 1.57 13.95
N GLU A 74 13.91 1.61 13.24
CA GLU A 74 14.43 2.83 12.60
C GLU A 74 14.35 2.80 11.07
N GLY A 75 14.34 1.62 10.45
CA GLY A 75 14.35 1.43 9.00
C GLY A 75 15.62 0.72 8.49
N PHE A 76 15.55 0.29 7.23
CA PHE A 76 16.64 -0.44 6.56
C PHE A 76 17.94 0.38 6.50
N PHE A 77 19.06 -0.33 6.38
CA PHE A 77 20.35 0.28 6.08
C PHE A 77 20.38 0.74 4.62
N ASN A 78 21.07 1.84 4.32
CA ASN A 78 21.06 2.42 2.97
C ASN A 78 21.96 1.67 1.97
N SER A 79 22.84 0.79 2.46
CA SER A 79 23.85 0.10 1.66
C SER A 79 24.42 -1.13 2.39
N THR A 80 25.09 -2.03 1.66
CA THR A 80 25.88 -3.13 2.26
C THR A 80 26.95 -2.60 3.21
N ILE A 81 27.63 -1.52 2.85
CA ILE A 81 28.73 -0.97 3.64
C ILE A 81 28.24 -0.39 4.97
N ASP A 82 27.01 0.12 5.05
CA ASP A 82 26.39 0.53 6.33
C ASP A 82 26.10 -0.66 7.26
N VAL A 83 25.63 -1.80 6.71
CA VAL A 83 25.42 -3.04 7.49
C VAL A 83 26.74 -3.54 8.06
N VAL A 84 27.77 -3.66 7.22
CA VAL A 84 29.10 -4.16 7.64
C VAL A 84 29.70 -3.23 8.70
N ASN A 85 29.71 -1.91 8.48
CA ASN A 85 30.14 -0.93 9.48
C ASN A 85 29.37 -1.05 10.81
N TYR A 86 28.06 -1.33 10.77
CA TYR A 86 27.27 -1.51 11.98
C TYR A 86 27.66 -2.78 12.74
N LEU A 87 27.83 -3.91 12.04
CA LEU A 87 28.21 -5.18 12.64
C LEU A 87 29.62 -5.13 13.22
N GLU A 88 30.58 -4.56 12.49
CA GLU A 88 31.97 -4.38 12.93
C GLU A 88 32.03 -3.55 14.22
N ARG A 89 31.59 -2.29 14.17
CA ARG A 89 31.69 -1.34 15.31
C ARG A 89 30.98 -1.85 16.56
N ASN A 90 29.83 -2.51 16.43
CA ASN A 90 29.10 -3.03 17.60
C ASN A 90 29.69 -4.36 18.11
N THR A 91 30.25 -5.21 17.25
CA THR A 91 30.95 -6.43 17.68
C THR A 91 32.26 -6.09 18.38
N GLU A 92 33.06 -5.18 17.81
CA GLU A 92 34.25 -4.61 18.45
C GLU A 92 33.93 -4.02 19.83
N LYS A 93 32.91 -3.16 19.91
CA LYS A 93 32.44 -2.59 21.18
C LYS A 93 32.06 -3.68 22.19
N GLY A 94 31.41 -4.75 21.74
CA GLY A 94 31.10 -5.92 22.56
C GLY A 94 32.35 -6.61 23.11
N ILE A 95 33.36 -6.88 22.27
CA ILE A 95 34.62 -7.52 22.69
C ILE A 95 35.47 -6.61 23.59
N ARG A 96 35.55 -5.32 23.26
CA ARG A 96 36.22 -4.29 24.06
C ARG A 96 35.63 -4.19 25.47
N ASN A 97 34.31 -4.32 25.64
CA ASN A 97 33.68 -4.39 26.98
C ASN A 97 34.19 -5.59 27.82
N TYR A 98 34.41 -6.77 27.21
CA TYR A 98 35.00 -7.91 27.92
C TYR A 98 36.46 -7.65 28.29
N LEU A 99 37.25 -7.12 27.36
CA LEU A 99 38.68 -6.83 27.55
C LEU A 99 38.93 -5.71 28.58
N ASP A 100 38.05 -4.70 28.65
CA ASP A 100 38.06 -3.67 29.69
C ASP A 100 37.80 -4.24 31.08
N ASN A 101 36.84 -5.17 31.20
CA ASN A 101 36.57 -5.85 32.46
C ASN A 101 37.76 -6.71 32.91
N VAL A 102 38.41 -7.41 31.97
CA VAL A 102 39.68 -8.12 32.23
C VAL A 102 40.78 -7.14 32.65
N SER A 103 40.90 -5.98 32.02
CA SER A 103 41.90 -4.95 32.38
C SER A 103 41.71 -4.42 33.80
N ARG A 104 40.47 -4.14 34.22
CA ARG A 104 40.17 -3.71 35.59
C ARG A 104 40.55 -4.78 36.61
N TYR A 105 40.12 -6.02 36.39
CA TYR A 105 40.41 -7.18 37.25
C TYR A 105 41.91 -7.49 37.35
N TYR A 106 42.65 -7.37 36.24
CA TYR A 106 44.11 -7.56 36.23
C TYR A 106 44.85 -6.40 36.91
N ARG A 107 44.35 -5.17 36.80
CA ARG A 107 44.88 -3.99 37.48
C ARG A 107 44.77 -4.07 39.01
N GLU A 108 43.66 -4.59 39.52
CA GLU A 108 43.48 -4.89 40.96
C GLU A 108 44.50 -5.91 41.49
N GLN A 109 45.06 -6.75 40.61
CA GLN A 109 46.08 -7.75 40.93
C GLN A 109 47.52 -7.27 40.65
N GLY A 110 47.72 -5.99 40.33
CA GLY A 110 49.04 -5.39 40.09
C GLY A 110 49.60 -5.60 38.67
N TYR A 111 48.77 -6.02 37.71
CA TYR A 111 49.14 -6.15 36.30
C TYR A 111 48.68 -4.93 35.50
N ARG A 112 49.45 -4.50 34.52
CA ARG A 112 49.04 -3.48 33.55
C ARG A 112 48.74 -4.19 32.23
N PHE A 113 47.46 -4.20 31.87
CA PHE A 113 46.95 -4.77 30.61
C PHE A 113 46.49 -3.67 29.67
N THR A 114 47.11 -3.59 28.50
CA THR A 114 46.76 -2.66 27.40
C THR A 114 46.62 -3.43 26.11
N TYR A 115 45.58 -3.12 25.32
CA TYR A 115 45.21 -3.90 24.14
C TYR A 115 44.66 -3.03 23.02
N TYR A 116 44.56 -3.62 21.83
CA TYR A 116 43.91 -3.09 20.64
C TYR A 116 43.21 -4.27 19.94
N PHE A 117 41.92 -4.10 19.62
CA PHE A 117 41.09 -5.12 18.97
C PHE A 117 40.18 -4.44 17.95
N ASP A 118 40.41 -4.79 16.68
CA ASP A 118 39.66 -4.33 15.52
C ASP A 118 39.29 -5.54 14.64
N ILE A 119 38.12 -5.47 14.00
CA ILE A 119 37.71 -6.40 12.94
C ILE A 119 38.23 -5.85 11.61
N VAL A 120 38.85 -6.72 10.81
CA VAL A 120 39.44 -6.37 9.51
C VAL A 120 38.46 -6.55 8.37
N ASN A 121 37.59 -7.57 8.49
CA ASN A 121 36.63 -7.96 7.47
C ASN A 121 35.56 -8.89 8.05
N ILE A 122 34.34 -8.80 7.53
CA ILE A 122 33.25 -9.75 7.79
C ILE A 122 32.74 -10.26 6.43
N THR A 123 32.88 -11.56 6.17
CA THR A 123 32.47 -12.19 4.91
C THR A 123 31.53 -13.35 5.14
N MET A 124 30.40 -13.38 4.44
CA MET A 124 29.49 -14.51 4.46
C MET A 124 30.09 -15.68 3.65
N SER A 125 30.21 -16.87 4.26
CA SER A 125 30.84 -18.06 3.67
C SER A 125 29.79 -19.08 3.19
N ASP A 126 28.74 -19.24 3.96
CA ASP A 126 27.43 -19.77 3.55
C ASP A 126 26.36 -18.85 4.16
N GLY A 127 25.09 -18.97 3.74
CA GLY A 127 24.00 -18.06 4.13
C GLY A 127 23.74 -17.88 5.63
N PHE A 128 24.38 -18.68 6.50
CA PHE A 128 24.30 -18.54 7.97
C PHE A 128 25.67 -18.51 8.66
N THR A 129 26.78 -18.69 7.94
CA THR A 129 28.13 -18.76 8.51
C THR A 129 29.00 -17.60 8.05
N PHE A 130 29.41 -16.77 9.00
CA PHE A 130 30.23 -15.58 8.77
C PHE A 130 31.68 -15.84 9.15
N LYS A 131 32.62 -15.60 8.23
CA LYS A 131 34.05 -15.53 8.50
C LYS A 131 34.39 -14.11 8.93
N ILE A 132 34.78 -13.97 10.20
CA ILE A 132 35.21 -12.71 10.80
C ILE A 132 36.74 -12.76 10.92
N ASP A 133 37.43 -11.91 10.17
CA ASP A 133 38.88 -11.71 10.27
C ASP A 133 39.17 -10.58 11.27
N TYR A 134 40.07 -10.80 12.23
CA TYR A 134 40.36 -9.83 13.28
C TYR A 134 41.86 -9.71 13.62
N VAL A 135 42.24 -8.54 14.13
CA VAL A 135 43.57 -8.28 14.72
C VAL A 135 43.41 -8.02 16.20
N PHE A 136 44.20 -8.72 17.01
CA PHE A 136 44.25 -8.55 18.45
C PHE A 136 45.70 -8.37 18.90
N THR A 137 46.06 -7.13 19.25
CA THR A 137 47.38 -6.75 19.75
C THR A 137 47.31 -6.46 21.23
N TYR A 138 48.29 -6.92 22.01
CA TYR A 138 48.32 -6.61 23.44
C TYR A 138 49.72 -6.49 24.02
N ASN A 139 49.79 -5.82 25.17
CA ASN A 139 50.88 -5.88 26.13
C ASN A 139 50.28 -6.13 27.52
N LEU A 140 50.73 -7.21 28.16
CA LEU A 140 50.44 -7.54 29.55
C LEU A 140 51.74 -7.50 30.33
N SER A 141 51.80 -6.70 31.39
CA SER A 141 53.00 -6.54 32.22
C SER A 141 52.68 -6.60 33.72
N TYR A 142 53.68 -6.99 34.51
CA TYR A 142 53.62 -7.01 35.97
C TYR A 142 54.76 -6.15 36.54
N SER A 143 54.53 -5.51 37.69
CA SER A 143 55.53 -4.75 38.45
C SER A 143 56.35 -3.76 37.58
N ASN A 144 55.71 -2.69 37.11
CA ASN A 144 56.32 -1.61 36.31
C ASN A 144 57.01 -2.02 34.99
N GLY A 145 56.78 -3.25 34.49
CA GLY A 145 57.23 -3.68 33.15
C GLY A 145 58.40 -4.66 33.14
N THR A 146 58.99 -4.98 34.30
CA THR A 146 60.13 -5.91 34.43
C THR A 146 59.81 -7.31 33.89
N ILE A 147 58.57 -7.75 34.02
CA ILE A 147 58.06 -8.97 33.38
C ILE A 147 56.89 -8.56 32.49
N ASN A 148 56.95 -8.88 31.21
CA ASN A 148 55.89 -8.58 30.25
C ASN A 148 55.77 -9.67 29.17
N LYS A 149 54.60 -9.73 28.53
CA LYS A 149 54.34 -10.46 27.28
C LYS A 149 53.57 -9.54 26.34
N THR A 150 54.03 -9.46 25.09
CA THR A 150 53.45 -8.65 24.02
C THR A 150 53.29 -9.52 22.80
N ASP A 151 52.11 -9.52 22.17
CA ASP A 151 51.83 -10.34 20.97
C ASP A 151 50.84 -9.61 20.03
N THR A 152 50.69 -10.13 18.81
CA THR A 152 49.76 -9.63 17.78
C THR A 152 49.15 -10.80 17.01
N ILE A 153 48.01 -11.27 17.52
CA ILE A 153 47.25 -12.35 16.91
C ILE A 153 46.48 -11.79 15.70
N ARG A 154 46.66 -12.43 14.54
CA ARG A 154 45.83 -12.23 13.35
C ARG A 154 45.15 -13.57 13.06
N SER A 155 43.82 -13.59 13.10
CA SER A 155 43.06 -14.84 13.05
C SER A 155 41.70 -14.63 12.39
N SER A 156 41.05 -15.74 12.03
CA SER A 156 39.72 -15.76 11.44
C SER A 156 38.84 -16.76 12.16
N GLN A 157 37.63 -16.36 12.58
CA GLN A 157 36.63 -17.28 13.14
C GLN A 157 35.44 -17.41 12.22
N TYR A 158 34.99 -18.65 11.99
CA TYR A 158 33.70 -18.94 11.38
C TYR A 158 32.61 -18.97 12.46
N VAL A 159 31.60 -18.11 12.30
CA VAL A 159 30.48 -17.93 13.22
C VAL A 159 29.19 -18.33 12.51
N THR A 160 28.72 -19.55 12.75
CA THR A 160 27.41 -20.01 12.26
C THR A 160 26.29 -19.52 13.18
N VAL A 161 25.38 -18.73 12.62
CA VAL A 161 24.22 -18.16 13.31
C VAL A 161 23.11 -19.20 13.39
N LYS A 162 22.61 -19.46 14.61
CA LYS A 162 21.61 -20.51 14.84
C LYS A 162 20.20 -20.12 14.39
N THR A 163 19.89 -18.83 14.51
CA THR A 163 18.61 -18.21 14.16
C THR A 163 18.85 -16.73 13.88
N ILE A 164 18.36 -16.24 12.74
CA ILE A 164 18.14 -14.80 12.52
C ILE A 164 16.62 -14.62 12.57
N LEU A 165 16.15 -13.70 13.42
CA LEU A 165 14.80 -13.19 13.33
C LEU A 165 14.79 -12.04 12.33
N ASP A 166 13.96 -12.18 11.30
CA ASP A 166 13.94 -11.23 10.20
C ASP A 166 13.29 -9.89 10.60
N ALA A 167 13.73 -8.80 9.99
CA ALA A 167 13.24 -7.46 10.30
C ALA A 167 11.78 -7.22 9.84
N TYR A 168 11.32 -7.88 8.76
CA TYR A 168 9.92 -7.82 8.32
C TYR A 168 8.99 -8.49 9.36
N HIS A 169 9.43 -9.54 10.06
CA HIS A 169 8.64 -10.16 11.14
C HIS A 169 8.34 -9.17 12.28
N TYR A 170 9.33 -8.37 12.67
CA TYR A 170 9.16 -7.39 13.73
C TYR A 170 8.34 -6.17 13.32
N ARG A 171 8.45 -5.72 12.05
CA ARG A 171 7.81 -4.47 11.65
C ARG A 171 6.28 -4.55 11.76
N LYS A 172 5.62 -5.60 11.29
CA LYS A 172 4.15 -5.55 11.11
C LYS A 172 3.39 -6.88 11.18
N PRO A 173 2.11 -6.84 11.58
CA PRO A 173 1.11 -7.84 11.22
C PRO A 173 0.61 -7.68 9.78
N ALA A 174 0.14 -8.77 9.19
CA ALA A 174 -0.93 -8.71 8.21
C ALA A 174 -2.26 -8.98 8.93
N TYR A 175 -3.30 -8.20 8.68
CA TYR A 175 -4.64 -8.50 9.17
C TYR A 175 -5.46 -9.15 8.05
N ILE A 176 -6.25 -10.17 8.37
CA ILE A 176 -7.22 -10.77 7.45
C ILE A 176 -8.63 -10.64 8.01
N MET A 177 -9.60 -10.39 7.15
CA MET A 177 -11.02 -10.35 7.50
C MET A 177 -11.84 -11.05 6.41
N PRO A 178 -12.50 -12.19 6.71
CA PRO A 178 -13.41 -12.82 5.77
C PRO A 178 -14.65 -11.95 5.54
N ILE A 179 -15.07 -11.85 4.28
CA ILE A 179 -16.27 -11.17 3.83
C ILE A 179 -17.10 -12.16 3.01
N TYR A 180 -18.37 -12.29 3.36
CA TYR A 180 -19.30 -13.24 2.76
C TYR A 180 -20.26 -12.52 1.82
N ILE A 181 -20.30 -12.94 0.56
CA ILE A 181 -21.12 -12.33 -0.50
C ILE A 181 -22.13 -13.36 -0.99
N TYR A 182 -23.39 -13.18 -0.61
CA TYR A 182 -24.51 -14.04 -1.02
C TYR A 182 -25.21 -13.47 -2.27
N ASN A 183 -25.42 -14.31 -3.28
CA ASN A 183 -26.21 -13.97 -4.47
C ASN A 183 -27.69 -14.36 -4.26
N PRO A 184 -28.62 -13.40 -4.08
CA PRO A 184 -30.05 -13.67 -3.90
C PRO A 184 -30.82 -13.97 -5.21
N ASN A 185 -30.15 -13.98 -6.36
CA ASN A 185 -30.75 -14.23 -7.67
C ASN A 185 -30.75 -15.72 -8.02
N ASP A 186 -31.62 -16.06 -8.97
CA ASP A 186 -31.81 -17.41 -9.51
C ASP A 186 -30.86 -17.70 -10.70
N GLN A 187 -29.91 -16.80 -10.96
CA GLN A 187 -28.90 -16.88 -12.01
C GLN A 187 -27.49 -16.62 -11.45
N ASP A 188 -26.49 -17.25 -12.06
CA ASP A 188 -25.08 -16.95 -11.80
C ASP A 188 -24.77 -15.52 -12.27
N LEU A 189 -23.97 -14.77 -11.50
CA LEU A 189 -23.40 -13.49 -11.91
C LEU A 189 -21.89 -13.69 -12.13
N THR A 190 -21.33 -13.12 -13.20
CA THR A 190 -19.90 -13.25 -13.54
C THR A 190 -19.26 -11.89 -13.77
N ASP A 191 -18.04 -11.74 -13.26
CA ASP A 191 -17.24 -10.50 -13.27
C ASP A 191 -18.08 -9.30 -12.80
N PHE A 192 -18.77 -9.48 -11.67
CA PHE A 192 -19.85 -8.61 -11.19
C PHE A 192 -19.37 -7.67 -10.07
N GLN A 193 -19.74 -6.41 -10.17
CA GLN A 193 -19.35 -5.36 -9.22
C GLN A 193 -20.19 -5.43 -7.93
N VAL A 194 -19.53 -5.54 -6.78
CA VAL A 194 -20.18 -5.64 -5.47
C VAL A 194 -19.70 -4.51 -4.55
N LYS A 195 -20.65 -3.73 -4.02
CA LYS A 195 -20.42 -2.70 -3.00
C LYS A 195 -20.18 -3.36 -1.64
N ILE A 196 -19.07 -3.03 -0.99
CA ILE A 196 -18.71 -3.40 0.38
C ILE A 196 -18.68 -2.12 1.21
N ILE A 197 -19.29 -2.16 2.38
CA ILE A 197 -19.31 -1.02 3.30
C ILE A 197 -18.61 -1.46 4.58
N LEU A 198 -17.63 -0.68 5.00
CA LEU A 198 -16.92 -0.84 6.26
C LEU A 198 -17.36 0.28 7.20
N ASP A 199 -17.56 -0.04 8.47
CA ASP A 199 -17.88 0.92 9.52
C ASP A 199 -17.33 0.44 10.87
N SER A 200 -17.30 1.32 11.88
CA SER A 200 -16.72 1.03 13.20
C SER A 200 -17.42 -0.10 13.99
N THR A 201 -18.52 -0.68 13.50
CA THR A 201 -19.12 -1.90 14.06
C THR A 201 -18.56 -3.18 13.42
N ASN A 202 -17.95 -3.07 12.23
CA ASN A 202 -17.49 -4.22 11.44
C ASN A 202 -16.02 -4.14 10.97
N PHE A 203 -15.34 -3.02 11.19
CA PHE A 203 -13.94 -2.80 10.80
C PHE A 203 -13.20 -1.91 11.82
N ASP A 204 -11.91 -2.19 12.05
CA ASP A 204 -11.06 -1.44 12.97
C ASP A 204 -10.09 -0.54 12.20
N PHE A 205 -10.53 0.70 11.95
CA PHE A 205 -9.77 1.74 11.27
C PHE A 205 -8.44 2.10 11.99
N SER A 206 -8.22 1.72 13.25
CA SER A 206 -6.89 1.87 13.87
C SER A 206 -5.83 0.93 13.27
N LYS A 207 -6.26 -0.14 12.58
CA LYS A 207 -5.37 -1.09 11.90
C LYS A 207 -5.08 -0.69 10.46
N GLU A 208 -5.99 0.08 9.86
CA GLU A 208 -5.92 0.58 8.50
C GLU A 208 -6.65 1.93 8.46
N PRO A 209 -5.98 3.05 8.77
CA PRO A 209 -6.62 4.36 8.89
C PRO A 209 -6.79 5.07 7.54
N ASP A 210 -5.96 4.74 6.55
CA ASP A 210 -5.83 5.43 5.26
C ASP A 210 -6.18 4.54 4.04
N GLY A 211 -6.59 3.30 4.29
CA GLY A 211 -6.99 2.31 3.26
C GLY A 211 -5.86 1.80 2.37
N THR A 212 -4.69 2.44 2.35
CA THR A 212 -3.60 2.16 1.39
C THR A 212 -3.00 0.75 1.54
N GLY A 213 -3.23 0.07 2.66
CA GLY A 213 -2.83 -1.31 2.88
C GLY A 213 -3.79 -2.37 2.34
N ILE A 214 -5.04 -2.02 1.99
CA ILE A 214 -6.06 -3.04 1.67
C ILE A 214 -5.80 -3.75 0.35
N ARG A 215 -6.06 -5.06 0.31
CA ARG A 215 -6.27 -5.86 -0.91
C ARG A 215 -7.42 -6.83 -0.68
N PHE A 216 -7.96 -7.37 -1.76
CA PHE A 216 -8.95 -8.43 -1.71
C PHE A 216 -8.42 -9.69 -2.40
N ILE A 217 -8.65 -10.86 -1.79
CA ILE A 217 -8.27 -12.17 -2.33
C ILE A 217 -9.39 -13.21 -2.23
N ASP A 218 -9.41 -14.19 -3.14
CA ASP A 218 -10.30 -15.36 -3.06
C ASP A 218 -9.74 -16.49 -2.17
N LYS A 219 -10.49 -17.60 -2.04
CA LYS A 219 -10.05 -18.81 -1.29
C LYS A 219 -8.82 -19.54 -1.86
N LYS A 220 -8.24 -19.06 -2.97
CA LYS A 220 -7.03 -19.59 -3.62
C LYS A 220 -5.90 -18.56 -3.65
N ASN A 221 -6.04 -17.45 -2.93
CA ASN A 221 -5.14 -16.30 -2.95
C ASN A 221 -5.04 -15.57 -4.31
N ASN A 222 -6.02 -15.73 -5.21
CA ASN A 222 -6.09 -14.87 -6.40
C ASN A 222 -6.51 -13.46 -5.98
N TYR A 223 -5.81 -12.43 -6.46
CA TYR A 223 -6.21 -11.05 -6.27
C TYR A 223 -7.56 -10.75 -6.94
N ILE A 224 -8.38 -9.96 -6.26
CA ILE A 224 -9.67 -9.46 -6.72
C ILE A 224 -9.53 -7.94 -6.92
N PRO A 225 -9.78 -7.41 -8.14
CA PRO A 225 -9.75 -5.97 -8.38
C PRO A 225 -10.72 -5.23 -7.47
N TYR A 226 -10.28 -4.10 -6.95
CA TYR A 226 -11.05 -3.26 -6.04
C TYR A 226 -10.86 -1.77 -6.33
N TRP A 227 -11.83 -0.97 -5.89
CA TRP A 227 -11.80 0.48 -5.93
C TRP A 227 -12.34 1.06 -4.62
N VAL A 228 -11.80 2.21 -4.21
CA VAL A 228 -12.19 2.95 -3.02
C VAL A 228 -13.06 4.13 -3.45
N GLU A 229 -14.37 4.05 -3.18
CA GLU A 229 -15.32 5.14 -3.43
C GLU A 229 -15.25 6.22 -2.33
N TYR A 230 -15.00 5.78 -1.10
CA TYR A 230 -14.90 6.66 0.06
C TYR A 230 -14.04 6.04 1.15
N TRP A 231 -13.19 6.84 1.79
CA TRP A 231 -12.44 6.43 2.97
C TRP A 231 -12.38 7.55 4.02
N GLY A 232 -13.10 7.36 5.12
CA GLY A 232 -13.15 8.26 6.28
C GLY A 232 -12.58 7.63 7.55
N ASN A 233 -12.68 8.34 8.68
CA ASN A 233 -12.11 7.92 9.97
C ASN A 233 -12.78 6.68 10.58
N ASP A 234 -14.07 6.50 10.31
CA ASP A 234 -14.96 5.54 10.97
C ASP A 234 -15.84 4.74 9.98
N LYS A 235 -15.72 5.03 8.68
CA LYS A 235 -16.49 4.44 7.57
C LYS A 235 -15.69 4.43 6.26
N ALA A 236 -15.86 3.39 5.44
CA ALA A 236 -15.38 3.35 4.07
C ALA A 236 -16.38 2.66 3.14
N ILE A 237 -16.38 3.03 1.86
CA ILE A 237 -17.19 2.42 0.81
C ILE A 237 -16.26 1.95 -0.30
N LEU A 238 -16.36 0.67 -0.64
CA LEU A 238 -15.44 -0.05 -1.51
C LEU A 238 -16.23 -0.84 -2.56
N TRP A 239 -15.67 -1.03 -3.74
CA TRP A 239 -16.23 -1.90 -4.77
C TRP A 239 -15.23 -2.98 -5.16
N VAL A 240 -15.72 -4.20 -5.40
CA VAL A 240 -14.90 -5.34 -5.85
C VAL A 240 -15.53 -6.04 -7.05
N LYS A 241 -14.72 -6.52 -8.00
CA LYS A 241 -15.20 -7.28 -9.16
C LYS A 241 -15.09 -8.78 -8.91
N ILE A 242 -16.19 -9.42 -8.50
CA ILE A 242 -16.21 -10.85 -8.18
C ILE A 242 -16.30 -11.68 -9.46
N PRO A 243 -15.32 -12.55 -9.78
CA PRO A 243 -15.32 -13.29 -11.05
C PRO A 243 -16.53 -14.22 -11.23
N LYS A 244 -17.01 -14.83 -10.14
CA LYS A 244 -18.23 -15.66 -10.19
C LYS A 244 -18.97 -15.73 -8.85
N LEU A 245 -20.23 -15.31 -8.85
CA LEU A 245 -21.21 -15.48 -7.77
C LEU A 245 -22.30 -16.46 -8.25
N LYS A 246 -22.25 -17.72 -7.79
CA LYS A 246 -23.25 -18.73 -8.16
C LYS A 246 -24.66 -18.35 -7.67
N ALA A 247 -25.69 -18.70 -8.44
CA ALA A 247 -27.10 -18.54 -8.06
C ALA A 247 -27.37 -19.11 -6.65
N ARG A 248 -28.10 -18.36 -5.82
CA ARG A 248 -28.52 -18.74 -4.45
C ARG A 248 -27.38 -19.27 -3.56
N ASN A 249 -26.17 -18.75 -3.72
CA ASN A 249 -24.97 -19.25 -3.04
C ASN A 249 -24.14 -18.11 -2.42
N THR A 250 -23.28 -18.46 -1.47
CA THR A 250 -22.39 -17.53 -0.75
C THR A 250 -20.93 -17.80 -1.13
N VAL A 251 -20.24 -16.76 -1.62
CA VAL A 251 -18.79 -16.78 -1.83
C VAL A 251 -18.13 -16.08 -0.65
N THR A 252 -17.03 -16.64 -0.13
CA THR A 252 -16.16 -15.91 0.81
C THR A 252 -14.98 -15.33 0.03
N ILE A 253 -14.72 -14.06 0.24
CA ILE A 253 -13.45 -13.39 -0.10
C ILE A 253 -12.79 -12.94 1.21
N TYR A 254 -11.55 -12.47 1.13
CA TYR A 254 -10.85 -11.90 2.29
C TYR A 254 -10.33 -10.52 1.94
N LEU A 255 -10.66 -9.54 2.80
CA LEU A 255 -9.89 -8.30 2.86
C LEU A 255 -8.62 -8.61 3.65
N ILE A 256 -7.46 -8.22 3.11
CA ILE A 256 -6.18 -8.23 3.82
C ILE A 256 -5.64 -6.81 3.93
N SER A 257 -5.14 -6.43 5.12
CA SER A 257 -4.27 -5.26 5.27
C SER A 257 -2.83 -5.74 5.16
N THR A 258 -2.14 -5.25 4.14
CA THR A 258 -0.76 -5.53 3.77
C THR A 258 0.13 -4.32 4.07
N TYR A 259 1.44 -4.51 4.13
CA TYR A 259 2.39 -3.40 4.14
C TYR A 259 3.77 -3.88 3.61
N PRO A 260 4.57 -3.06 2.89
CA PRO A 260 4.42 -1.63 2.61
C PRO A 260 3.05 -1.26 2.06
N ARG A 261 2.39 -0.30 2.72
CA ARG A 261 1.05 0.11 2.30
C ARG A 261 1.23 0.92 1.03
N ILE A 262 0.56 0.50 -0.03
CA ILE A 262 0.70 1.01 -1.38
C ILE A 262 -0.72 0.99 -1.95
N PRO A 263 -1.30 2.12 -2.37
CA PRO A 263 -2.64 2.11 -2.94
C PRO A 263 -2.65 1.32 -4.26
N GLU A 264 -3.54 0.32 -4.36
CA GLU A 264 -3.84 -0.43 -5.60
C GLU A 264 -5.33 -0.32 -5.97
N SER A 265 -6.01 0.73 -5.49
CA SER A 265 -7.38 1.09 -5.90
C SER A 265 -7.41 1.38 -7.40
N ASN A 266 -8.30 0.72 -8.15
CA ASN A 266 -8.42 0.91 -9.59
C ASN A 266 -9.85 0.61 -10.10
N GLY A 267 -10.61 1.66 -10.42
CA GLY A 267 -11.98 1.53 -10.92
C GLY A 267 -12.08 0.97 -12.34
N ASP A 268 -11.10 1.23 -13.22
CA ASP A 268 -11.06 0.70 -14.59
C ASP A 268 -10.96 -0.84 -14.61
N LEU A 269 -10.32 -1.45 -13.61
CA LEU A 269 -10.31 -2.91 -13.42
C LEU A 269 -11.58 -3.46 -12.75
N VAL A 270 -12.38 -2.62 -12.10
CA VAL A 270 -13.62 -3.02 -11.40
C VAL A 270 -14.84 -2.91 -12.30
N PHE A 271 -15.09 -1.75 -12.88
CA PHE A 271 -16.32 -1.44 -13.62
C PHE A 271 -16.23 -1.88 -15.09
N GLU A 272 -17.19 -1.47 -15.92
CA GLU A 272 -17.24 -1.80 -17.35
C GLU A 272 -16.99 -0.57 -18.23
N LEU A 273 -17.27 0.63 -17.69
CA LEU A 273 -16.64 1.92 -18.01
C LEU A 273 -16.43 2.66 -16.68
N PHE A 274 -15.40 3.49 -16.56
CA PHE A 274 -15.04 4.17 -15.30
C PHE A 274 -14.28 5.49 -15.52
N ASP A 275 -14.54 6.48 -14.68
CA ASP A 275 -13.70 7.67 -14.49
C ASP A 275 -13.94 8.36 -13.14
N ASP A 276 -12.91 8.43 -12.30
CA ASP A 276 -12.83 9.27 -11.09
C ASP A 276 -12.09 10.59 -11.36
N PHE A 277 -11.71 10.87 -12.61
CA PHE A 277 -11.08 12.13 -13.06
C PHE A 277 -9.76 12.54 -12.38
N GLU A 278 -9.22 11.71 -11.47
CA GLU A 278 -7.85 11.82 -10.92
C GLU A 278 -6.77 11.75 -12.02
N TYR A 279 -7.11 11.24 -13.20
CA TYR A 279 -6.23 11.21 -14.36
C TYR A 279 -6.47 12.41 -15.28
N ASN A 280 -5.57 13.41 -15.22
CA ASN A 280 -5.60 14.65 -15.99
C ASN A 280 -5.56 14.52 -17.54
N HIS A 281 -5.64 13.30 -18.11
CA HIS A 281 -5.79 13.05 -19.55
C HIS A 281 -7.04 12.22 -19.91
N SER A 282 -8.02 12.10 -19.00
CA SER A 282 -9.32 11.49 -19.30
C SER A 282 -10.09 12.20 -20.42
N ILE A 283 -10.06 13.55 -20.48
CA ILE A 283 -10.44 14.30 -21.68
C ILE A 283 -9.44 14.01 -22.81
N GLY A 284 -9.94 13.54 -23.95
CA GLY A 284 -9.16 13.07 -25.11
C GLY A 284 -8.90 11.56 -25.15
N VAL A 285 -9.12 10.83 -24.04
CA VAL A 285 -8.88 9.37 -23.95
C VAL A 285 -10.15 8.60 -23.54
N LYS A 286 -10.79 9.02 -22.43
CA LYS A 286 -12.07 8.49 -21.95
C LYS A 286 -13.26 9.30 -22.45
N TRP A 287 -13.09 10.61 -22.65
CA TRP A 287 -14.15 11.54 -23.10
C TRP A 287 -13.73 12.43 -24.26
N SER A 288 -14.64 12.64 -25.21
CA SER A 288 -14.58 13.70 -26.22
C SER A 288 -15.37 14.92 -25.73
N ASN A 289 -14.78 16.11 -25.80
CA ASN A 289 -15.51 17.36 -25.62
C ASN A 289 -16.25 17.72 -26.92
N PHE A 290 -17.57 17.89 -26.84
CA PHE A 290 -18.41 18.31 -27.96
C PHE A 290 -18.85 19.77 -27.84
N TYR A 291 -19.08 20.29 -26.61
CA TYR A 291 -19.35 21.71 -26.41
C TYR A 291 -19.12 22.16 -24.95
N GLY A 292 -18.67 23.41 -24.79
CA GLY A 292 -18.33 24.04 -23.51
C GLY A 292 -16.86 23.87 -23.11
N ASP A 293 -16.42 24.72 -22.18
CA ASP A 293 -15.06 24.69 -21.64
C ASP A 293 -15.01 23.71 -20.45
N TRP A 294 -14.33 22.58 -20.63
CA TRP A 294 -14.22 21.51 -19.64
C TRP A 294 -12.79 21.42 -19.10
N GLU A 295 -12.65 21.48 -17.78
CA GLU A 295 -11.35 21.47 -17.08
C GLU A 295 -11.41 20.63 -15.80
N TYR A 296 -10.26 20.10 -15.38
CA TYR A 296 -10.12 19.46 -14.07
C TYR A 296 -9.99 20.51 -12.98
N TYR A 297 -10.61 20.26 -11.83
CA TYR A 297 -10.57 21.14 -10.68
C TYR A 297 -10.16 20.36 -9.44
N THR A 298 -9.01 20.72 -8.86
CA THR A 298 -8.57 20.19 -7.56
C THR A 298 -9.52 20.68 -6.47
N VAL A 299 -10.16 19.75 -5.76
CA VAL A 299 -11.11 20.05 -4.68
C VAL A 299 -10.40 20.28 -3.35
N SER A 300 -11.03 21.02 -2.45
CA SER A 300 -10.56 21.21 -1.08
C SER A 300 -10.98 20.05 -0.17
N SER A 301 -10.42 20.02 1.04
CA SER A 301 -10.82 19.16 2.16
C SER A 301 -12.30 19.27 2.58
N ASP A 302 -13.02 20.24 2.03
CA ASP A 302 -14.41 20.54 2.33
C ASP A 302 -15.37 19.77 1.39
N TYR A 303 -14.82 19.10 0.37
CA TYR A 303 -15.57 18.16 -0.46
C TYR A 303 -15.72 16.81 0.25
N LEU A 304 -16.93 16.27 0.24
CA LEU A 304 -17.32 15.09 1.02
C LEU A 304 -16.52 13.82 0.69
N LEU A 305 -16.04 13.68 -0.55
CA LEU A 305 -15.25 12.51 -0.97
C LEU A 305 -13.74 12.73 -0.92
N TYR A 306 -13.28 13.94 -0.60
CA TYR A 306 -11.86 14.29 -0.62
C TYR A 306 -11.02 13.30 0.20
N HIS A 307 -10.09 12.64 -0.47
CA HIS A 307 -9.07 11.80 0.16
C HIS A 307 -7.76 11.93 -0.62
N PRO A 308 -6.64 12.30 0.02
CA PRO A 308 -5.37 12.69 -0.63
C PRO A 308 -4.61 11.55 -1.35
N THR A 309 -5.29 10.44 -1.65
CA THR A 309 -4.77 9.26 -2.34
C THR A 309 -5.82 8.59 -3.27
N TYR A 310 -7.10 9.01 -3.21
CA TYR A 310 -8.19 8.38 -3.98
C TYR A 310 -9.14 9.37 -4.67
N ASN A 311 -9.24 10.61 -4.19
CA ASN A 311 -10.15 11.62 -4.73
C ASN A 311 -9.64 13.01 -4.35
N THR A 312 -9.12 13.75 -5.33
CA THR A 312 -8.50 15.07 -5.18
C THR A 312 -8.88 16.03 -6.30
N GLN A 313 -9.50 15.54 -7.37
CA GLN A 313 -9.91 16.27 -8.56
C GLN A 313 -11.33 15.88 -8.99
N VAL A 314 -12.02 16.79 -9.67
CA VAL A 314 -13.30 16.53 -10.35
C VAL A 314 -13.27 17.22 -11.71
N ILE A 315 -14.06 16.76 -12.69
CA ILE A 315 -14.22 17.49 -13.95
C ILE A 315 -15.32 18.55 -13.80
N ARG A 316 -15.12 19.75 -14.38
CA ARG A 316 -16.13 20.82 -14.37
C ARG A 316 -16.28 21.52 -15.71
N CYS A 317 -17.44 22.12 -15.92
CA CYS A 317 -17.67 23.15 -16.92
C CYS A 317 -18.21 24.41 -16.22
N VAL A 318 -17.56 25.56 -16.45
CA VAL A 318 -17.89 26.85 -15.81
C VAL A 318 -18.38 27.86 -16.84
N ASN A 319 -19.38 28.67 -16.48
CA ASN A 319 -20.11 29.54 -17.43
C ASN A 319 -20.64 28.74 -18.63
N ALA A 320 -21.15 27.55 -18.35
CA ALA A 320 -21.47 26.53 -19.33
C ALA A 320 -22.46 27.07 -20.39
N PRO A 321 -22.18 26.89 -21.70
CA PRO A 321 -23.08 27.30 -22.78
C PRO A 321 -24.37 26.45 -22.80
N PRO A 322 -25.39 26.85 -23.60
CA PRO A 322 -26.73 26.27 -23.62
C PRO A 322 -26.85 24.74 -23.51
N VAL A 323 -26.03 23.97 -24.22
CA VAL A 323 -25.85 22.53 -23.94
C VAL A 323 -24.37 22.12 -23.93
N ALA A 324 -23.67 22.48 -22.85
CA ALA A 324 -22.32 21.95 -22.60
C ALA A 324 -22.37 20.44 -22.40
N ARG A 325 -21.50 19.68 -23.08
CA ARG A 325 -21.46 18.21 -23.04
C ARG A 325 -20.08 17.62 -23.38
N ILE A 326 -19.65 16.68 -22.55
CA ILE A 326 -18.61 15.68 -22.87
C ILE A 326 -19.28 14.31 -23.06
N ILE A 327 -18.78 13.51 -24.02
CA ILE A 327 -19.34 12.20 -24.38
C ILE A 327 -18.23 11.15 -24.29
N THR A 328 -18.52 9.94 -23.80
CA THR A 328 -17.51 8.88 -23.70
C THR A 328 -16.95 8.53 -25.09
N VAL A 329 -15.66 8.21 -25.17
CA VAL A 329 -15.02 7.70 -26.39
C VAL A 329 -15.43 6.24 -26.61
N ASN A 330 -15.36 5.44 -25.54
CA ASN A 330 -15.79 4.05 -25.51
C ASN A 330 -17.30 3.93 -25.23
N ASN A 331 -17.90 2.86 -25.72
CA ASN A 331 -19.30 2.49 -25.47
C ASN A 331 -19.42 1.21 -24.64
N VAL A 332 -20.66 0.82 -24.31
CA VAL A 332 -20.93 -0.42 -23.56
C VAL A 332 -21.75 -1.42 -24.38
N SER A 333 -21.38 -2.70 -24.32
CA SER A 333 -22.03 -3.81 -25.04
C SER A 333 -23.06 -4.58 -24.20
N LEU A 334 -23.36 -4.11 -22.99
CA LEU A 334 -24.25 -4.79 -22.03
C LEU A 334 -25.73 -4.65 -22.41
N GLU A 335 -26.49 -5.73 -22.29
CA GLU A 335 -27.96 -5.68 -22.42
C GLU A 335 -28.62 -4.94 -21.23
N ASN A 336 -28.11 -5.14 -20.01
CA ASN A 336 -28.70 -4.64 -18.77
C ASN A 336 -27.61 -4.10 -17.84
N TYR A 337 -27.68 -2.82 -17.48
CA TYR A 337 -26.62 -2.14 -16.72
C TYR A 337 -27.16 -0.94 -15.92
N ILE A 338 -26.37 -0.49 -14.94
CA ILE A 338 -26.60 0.75 -14.21
C ILE A 338 -25.44 1.71 -14.51
N VAL A 339 -25.77 2.94 -14.89
CA VAL A 339 -24.88 4.10 -14.89
C VAL A 339 -25.00 4.78 -13.53
N GLU A 340 -23.89 5.10 -12.89
CA GLU A 340 -23.82 5.88 -11.66
C GLU A 340 -22.80 7.01 -11.86
N VAL A 341 -23.07 8.20 -11.32
CA VAL A 341 -22.16 9.36 -11.36
C VAL A 341 -22.52 10.32 -10.24
N ASP A 342 -21.52 10.95 -9.62
CA ASP A 342 -21.70 12.00 -8.64
C ASP A 342 -21.64 13.36 -9.33
N ALA A 343 -22.56 14.27 -9.03
CA ALA A 343 -22.65 15.54 -9.75
C ALA A 343 -23.17 16.71 -8.91
N TRP A 344 -22.73 17.93 -9.23
CA TRP A 344 -23.10 19.18 -8.56
C TRP A 344 -23.32 20.27 -9.59
N GLY A 345 -24.22 21.21 -9.29
CA GLY A 345 -24.48 22.36 -10.14
C GLY A 345 -24.86 23.61 -9.35
N ASP A 346 -24.46 24.77 -9.89
CA ASP A 346 -24.84 26.09 -9.35
C ASP A 346 -25.11 27.11 -10.45
N ASN A 347 -26.02 28.05 -10.15
CA ASN A 347 -26.52 29.03 -11.08
C ASN A 347 -27.24 30.21 -10.42
N ASN A 348 -27.42 31.30 -11.17
CA ASN A 348 -28.04 32.54 -10.69
C ASN A 348 -29.33 32.96 -11.41
N TYR A 349 -30.05 32.05 -12.09
CA TYR A 349 -31.27 32.34 -12.88
C TYR A 349 -32.53 32.64 -12.04
N GLY A 350 -32.41 33.54 -11.07
CA GLY A 350 -33.49 33.98 -10.18
C GLY A 350 -33.49 33.29 -8.82
N TYR A 351 -34.05 33.98 -7.82
CA TYR A 351 -34.08 33.52 -6.42
C TYR A 351 -34.95 32.27 -6.22
N TYR A 352 -36.08 32.19 -6.93
CA TYR A 352 -37.00 31.05 -6.86
C TYR A 352 -36.55 29.82 -7.66
N TYR A 353 -35.49 29.95 -8.47
CA TYR A 353 -35.02 28.86 -9.30
C TYR A 353 -33.97 28.02 -8.55
N THR A 354 -34.40 26.85 -8.05
CA THR A 354 -33.63 26.08 -7.08
C THR A 354 -32.78 24.96 -7.65
N SER A 355 -33.04 24.43 -8.85
CA SER A 355 -32.39 23.20 -9.32
C SER A 355 -30.94 23.39 -9.79
N PRO A 356 -30.10 22.34 -9.72
CA PRO A 356 -28.69 22.40 -10.11
C PRO A 356 -28.48 22.43 -11.63
N ASN A 357 -29.45 21.95 -12.43
CA ASN A 357 -29.41 21.82 -13.89
C ASN A 357 -28.31 20.86 -14.40
N ILE A 358 -28.15 19.73 -13.71
CA ILE A 358 -27.25 18.64 -14.10
C ILE A 358 -27.94 17.79 -15.16
N MET A 359 -27.23 17.45 -16.24
CA MET A 359 -27.68 16.55 -17.30
C MET A 359 -26.73 15.35 -17.41
N VAL A 360 -27.26 14.13 -17.23
CA VAL A 360 -26.54 12.86 -17.47
C VAL A 360 -27.18 12.16 -18.66
N GLY A 361 -26.44 12.04 -19.76
CA GLY A 361 -26.91 11.44 -21.01
C GLY A 361 -26.51 9.98 -21.19
N TYR A 362 -27.33 9.24 -21.93
CA TYR A 362 -27.20 7.80 -22.14
C TYR A 362 -27.84 7.37 -23.48
N LEU A 363 -27.46 6.17 -23.94
CA LEU A 363 -27.83 5.63 -25.26
C LEU A 363 -27.44 6.61 -26.38
N ALA A 364 -26.33 7.32 -26.19
CA ALA A 364 -25.87 8.37 -27.09
C ALA A 364 -25.21 7.78 -28.35
N ASP A 365 -25.46 8.44 -29.48
CA ASP A 365 -24.76 8.31 -30.75
C ASP A 365 -23.97 9.62 -30.96
N PRO A 366 -22.63 9.62 -30.86
CA PRO A 366 -21.82 10.84 -31.01
C PRO A 366 -21.73 11.36 -32.45
N GLN A 367 -22.31 10.67 -33.44
CA GLN A 367 -22.09 10.90 -34.86
C GLN A 367 -23.38 10.89 -35.70
N HIS A 368 -24.55 10.95 -35.03
CA HIS A 368 -25.88 10.80 -35.62
C HIS A 368 -26.15 11.67 -36.86
N PHE A 369 -25.64 12.90 -36.85
CA PHE A 369 -25.60 13.84 -37.98
C PHE A 369 -24.19 14.46 -38.14
N TRP A 370 -23.21 13.59 -38.37
CA TRP A 370 -21.80 13.90 -38.70
C TRP A 370 -21.60 15.10 -39.66
N ASP A 371 -20.56 15.92 -39.41
CA ASP A 371 -20.10 17.12 -40.17
C ASP A 371 -21.17 18.15 -40.61
N THR A 372 -22.41 18.03 -40.15
CA THR A 372 -23.56 18.76 -40.73
C THR A 372 -24.33 19.60 -39.73
N THR A 373 -23.80 19.85 -38.52
CA THR A 373 -24.38 20.73 -37.49
C THR A 373 -23.42 20.89 -36.29
N THR A 374 -23.66 21.89 -35.43
CA THR A 374 -23.05 22.05 -34.09
C THR A 374 -23.49 20.99 -33.07
N HIS A 375 -24.54 20.23 -33.42
CA HIS A 375 -25.11 19.18 -32.60
C HIS A 375 -25.12 17.84 -33.39
N PRO A 376 -23.94 17.29 -33.72
CA PRO A 376 -23.82 16.10 -34.57
C PRO A 376 -24.30 14.82 -33.87
N ASP A 377 -24.60 14.89 -32.58
CA ASP A 377 -24.91 13.79 -31.69
C ASP A 377 -26.42 13.68 -31.37
N ALA A 378 -26.85 12.51 -30.91
CA ALA A 378 -28.23 12.28 -30.48
C ALA A 378 -28.28 11.34 -29.28
N PHE A 379 -29.06 11.69 -28.25
CA PHE A 379 -29.01 11.05 -26.94
C PHE A 379 -30.28 11.26 -26.11
N TYR A 380 -30.46 10.39 -25.12
CA TYR A 380 -31.47 10.56 -24.08
C TYR A 380 -30.81 11.02 -22.78
N THR A 381 -31.54 11.71 -21.90
CA THR A 381 -30.96 12.27 -20.67
C THR A 381 -31.78 11.98 -19.42
N LEU A 382 -31.13 12.12 -18.26
CA LEU A 382 -31.76 12.34 -16.97
C LEU A 382 -31.30 13.72 -16.48
N ASP A 383 -32.25 14.61 -16.25
CA ASP A 383 -32.03 16.02 -15.92
C ASP A 383 -32.50 16.32 -14.50
N LEU A 384 -31.63 16.89 -13.66
CA LEU A 384 -31.97 17.45 -12.35
C LEU A 384 -32.24 18.94 -12.51
N GLY A 385 -33.39 19.23 -13.10
CA GLY A 385 -33.74 20.52 -13.68
C GLY A 385 -33.06 20.78 -15.02
N GLY A 386 -33.62 21.69 -15.81
CA GLY A 386 -33.17 21.94 -17.18
C GLY A 386 -34.21 22.68 -18.02
N ARG A 387 -33.98 22.73 -19.33
CA ARG A 387 -34.91 23.28 -20.32
C ARG A 387 -35.33 22.20 -21.33
N TYR A 388 -36.48 22.40 -21.96
CA TYR A 388 -36.99 21.55 -23.03
C TYR A 388 -37.93 22.34 -23.96
N ARG A 389 -38.37 21.73 -25.06
CA ARG A 389 -39.51 22.17 -25.88
C ARG A 389 -40.19 20.96 -26.51
N ASN A 390 -41.50 20.84 -26.37
CA ASN A 390 -42.26 19.71 -26.92
C ASN A 390 -42.72 19.94 -28.37
N ASP A 391 -42.97 21.21 -28.72
CA ASP A 391 -43.65 21.63 -29.95
C ASP A 391 -42.70 22.46 -30.84
N GLY A 392 -41.66 21.80 -31.37
CA GLY A 392 -40.67 22.37 -32.28
C GLY A 392 -39.24 22.42 -31.73
N TYR A 393 -38.37 23.17 -32.41
CA TYR A 393 -36.94 23.25 -32.11
C TYR A 393 -36.66 24.01 -30.81
N ALA A 394 -35.89 23.38 -29.92
CA ALA A 394 -35.56 23.93 -28.60
C ALA A 394 -34.35 24.86 -28.68
N LEU A 395 -33.33 24.46 -29.45
CA LEU A 395 -32.13 25.23 -29.72
C LEU A 395 -31.98 25.48 -31.23
N TYR A 396 -31.22 26.50 -31.57
CA TYR A 396 -30.82 26.81 -32.94
C TYR A 396 -29.40 27.38 -32.98
N THR A 397 -28.72 27.29 -34.13
CA THR A 397 -27.47 28.00 -34.40
C THR A 397 -27.67 29.07 -35.49
N LEU A 398 -26.79 30.06 -35.56
CA LEU A 398 -26.79 31.15 -36.56
C LEU A 398 -25.47 31.26 -37.32
N ASP A 399 -24.40 30.75 -36.73
CA ASP A 399 -23.00 30.84 -37.16
C ASP A 399 -22.45 29.47 -37.59
N GLY A 400 -23.09 28.36 -37.18
CA GLY A 400 -22.54 27.02 -37.33
C GLY A 400 -21.53 26.66 -36.23
N GLU A 401 -21.46 27.44 -35.14
CA GLU A 401 -20.56 27.20 -34.01
C GLU A 401 -21.30 27.22 -32.65
N ASN A 402 -22.24 28.15 -32.44
CA ASN A 402 -22.92 28.35 -31.15
C ASN A 402 -24.40 27.94 -31.17
N LEU A 403 -24.86 27.36 -30.06
CA LEU A 403 -26.24 26.93 -29.86
C LEU A 403 -26.98 27.91 -28.95
N TRP A 404 -28.15 28.38 -29.36
CA TRP A 404 -28.97 29.38 -28.67
C TRP A 404 -30.35 28.83 -28.33
N TRP A 405 -30.86 29.10 -27.12
CA TRP A 405 -32.23 28.75 -26.75
C TRP A 405 -33.26 29.56 -27.56
N ASN A 406 -34.29 28.88 -28.10
CA ASN A 406 -35.32 29.55 -28.89
C ASN A 406 -36.22 30.46 -28.02
N SER A 407 -35.86 31.73 -27.96
CA SER A 407 -36.52 32.76 -27.16
C SER A 407 -37.90 33.18 -27.70
N LEU A 408 -38.16 32.97 -28.99
CA LEU A 408 -39.39 33.39 -29.67
C LEU A 408 -40.61 32.50 -29.39
N SER A 409 -40.48 31.44 -28.58
CA SER A 409 -41.57 30.49 -28.34
C SER A 409 -41.60 29.88 -26.93
N TYR A 410 -40.82 30.42 -25.98
CA TYR A 410 -40.63 29.85 -24.64
C TYR A 410 -40.19 28.37 -24.65
N ALA A 411 -38.88 28.11 -24.61
CA ALA A 411 -38.38 26.83 -24.07
C ALA A 411 -38.54 26.85 -22.54
N PRO A 412 -39.57 26.19 -21.95
CA PRO A 412 -39.87 26.27 -20.53
C PRO A 412 -38.72 25.80 -19.64
N TYR A 413 -38.70 26.40 -18.46
CA TYR A 413 -37.84 26.03 -17.34
C TYR A 413 -38.49 24.88 -16.57
N PHE A 414 -37.70 23.89 -16.14
CA PHE A 414 -38.17 22.81 -15.29
C PHE A 414 -37.19 22.57 -14.13
N TRP A 415 -37.71 22.51 -12.90
CA TRP A 415 -36.90 22.43 -11.67
C TRP A 415 -36.83 21.02 -11.04
N GLY A 416 -37.57 20.05 -11.58
CA GLY A 416 -37.64 18.68 -11.06
C GLY A 416 -36.77 17.69 -11.83
N LEU A 417 -37.00 16.40 -11.61
CA LEU A 417 -36.41 15.29 -12.37
C LEU A 417 -37.18 15.06 -13.67
N MET A 418 -36.51 15.11 -14.82
CA MET A 418 -37.10 14.77 -16.13
C MET A 418 -36.19 13.90 -16.98
N ILE A 419 -36.79 13.22 -17.97
CA ILE A 419 -36.07 12.56 -19.05
C ILE A 419 -36.40 13.25 -20.36
N CYS A 420 -35.37 13.67 -21.08
CA CYS A 420 -35.49 14.25 -22.41
C CYS A 420 -34.90 13.33 -23.49
N ASN A 421 -35.37 13.54 -24.73
CA ASN A 421 -34.67 13.13 -25.95
C ASN A 421 -34.10 14.40 -26.60
N GLU A 422 -32.81 14.39 -26.94
CA GLU A 422 -32.16 15.43 -27.72
C GLU A 422 -31.51 14.88 -28.99
N SER A 423 -31.80 15.52 -30.13
CA SER A 423 -31.15 15.23 -31.41
C SER A 423 -31.22 16.44 -32.33
N SER A 424 -30.24 16.60 -33.21
CA SER A 424 -30.38 17.50 -34.37
C SER A 424 -31.65 17.19 -35.18
N ALA A 425 -32.20 18.23 -35.80
CA ALA A 425 -33.35 18.19 -36.71
C ALA A 425 -32.94 18.54 -38.15
N ASP A 426 -32.07 19.54 -38.29
CA ASP A 426 -31.37 19.96 -39.50
C ASP A 426 -30.09 20.71 -39.09
N TYR A 427 -29.32 21.22 -40.05
CA TYR A 427 -28.05 21.93 -39.79
C TYR A 427 -28.17 23.00 -38.70
N TRP A 428 -29.28 23.75 -38.70
CA TRP A 428 -29.49 24.94 -37.88
C TRP A 428 -30.29 24.70 -36.60
N HIS A 429 -30.90 23.52 -36.42
CA HIS A 429 -31.93 23.31 -35.39
C HIS A 429 -31.79 21.99 -34.62
N VAL A 430 -32.08 22.03 -33.31
CA VAL A 430 -32.04 20.87 -32.42
C VAL A 430 -33.40 20.69 -31.72
N TYR A 431 -33.91 19.46 -31.71
CA TYR A 431 -35.04 19.06 -30.87
C TYR A 431 -34.54 18.69 -29.47
N ARG A 432 -35.14 19.25 -28.42
CA ARG A 432 -34.97 18.76 -27.03
C ARG A 432 -36.34 18.54 -26.39
N LYS A 433 -36.90 17.34 -26.54
CA LYS A 433 -38.27 17.02 -26.12
C LYS A 433 -38.30 16.27 -24.79
N MET A 434 -39.12 16.74 -23.86
CA MET A 434 -39.39 16.02 -22.61
C MET A 434 -40.27 14.79 -22.88
N LEU A 435 -39.86 13.63 -22.42
CA LEU A 435 -40.59 12.37 -22.55
C LEU A 435 -41.46 12.09 -21.32
N VAL A 436 -40.89 12.32 -20.13
CA VAL A 436 -41.52 12.11 -18.82
C VAL A 436 -40.85 13.03 -17.79
N TYR A 437 -41.58 13.37 -16.74
CA TYR A 437 -41.07 14.14 -15.59
C TYR A 437 -41.72 13.66 -14.29
N ASN A 438 -41.07 13.91 -13.16
CA ASN A 438 -41.64 13.74 -11.83
C ASN A 438 -41.74 15.12 -11.13
N PRO A 439 -42.96 15.69 -10.96
CA PRO A 439 -43.16 17.00 -10.34
C PRO A 439 -42.95 17.01 -8.82
N ASP A 440 -42.98 15.86 -8.15
CA ASP A 440 -42.83 15.73 -6.70
C ASP A 440 -41.35 15.78 -6.26
N THR A 441 -40.44 15.99 -7.21
CA THR A 441 -38.98 16.11 -6.99
C THR A 441 -38.53 17.57 -7.05
N SER A 442 -37.62 17.94 -6.15
CA SER A 442 -37.03 19.30 -6.07
C SER A 442 -35.54 19.20 -5.73
N PRO A 443 -34.68 18.81 -6.70
CA PRO A 443 -33.24 18.90 -6.55
C PRO A 443 -32.81 20.37 -6.32
N ARG A 444 -31.67 20.56 -5.65
CA ARG A 444 -31.16 21.86 -5.22
C ARG A 444 -29.76 22.14 -5.74
N LYS A 445 -29.54 23.34 -6.21
CA LYS A 445 -28.21 23.87 -6.54
C LYS A 445 -27.37 24.02 -5.28
N LYS A 446 -26.04 23.93 -5.45
CA LYS A 446 -25.05 23.81 -4.37
C LYS A 446 -25.15 22.52 -3.54
N THR A 447 -25.80 21.48 -4.06
CA THR A 447 -25.84 20.14 -3.46
C THR A 447 -25.23 19.13 -4.42
N TRP A 448 -24.36 18.26 -3.90
CA TRP A 448 -23.84 17.10 -4.63
C TRP A 448 -24.89 15.97 -4.61
N TYR A 449 -25.04 15.29 -5.74
CA TYR A 449 -26.00 14.22 -5.93
C TYR A 449 -25.33 12.97 -6.50
N HIS A 450 -25.56 11.84 -5.84
CA HIS A 450 -25.33 10.52 -6.42
C HIS A 450 -26.50 10.20 -7.38
N ILE A 451 -26.24 10.21 -8.69
CA ILE A 451 -27.24 10.01 -9.76
C ILE A 451 -27.11 8.58 -10.27
N LYS A 452 -28.26 7.91 -10.49
CA LYS A 452 -28.31 6.52 -10.98
C LYS A 452 -29.31 6.37 -12.12
N ILE A 453 -28.91 5.64 -13.16
CA ILE A 453 -29.73 5.32 -14.33
C ILE A 453 -29.64 3.83 -14.61
N LEU A 454 -30.72 3.09 -14.37
CA LEU A 454 -30.85 1.68 -14.75
C LEU A 454 -31.41 1.60 -16.16
N ILE A 455 -30.71 0.88 -17.04
CA ILE A 455 -31.13 0.61 -18.42
C ILE A 455 -31.21 -0.90 -18.61
N THR A 456 -32.39 -1.40 -18.96
CA THR A 456 -32.66 -2.81 -19.25
C THR A 456 -33.18 -3.01 -20.65
N THR A 457 -32.97 -4.21 -21.22
CA THR A 457 -33.41 -4.58 -22.57
C THR A 457 -34.58 -5.56 -22.50
N LYS A 458 -35.68 -5.23 -23.16
CA LYS A 458 -36.90 -6.05 -23.20
C LYS A 458 -37.32 -6.31 -24.64
N LYS A 459 -37.91 -7.49 -24.88
CA LYS A 459 -38.46 -7.88 -26.19
C LYS A 459 -39.99 -7.82 -26.13
N GLU A 460 -40.59 -6.98 -26.96
CA GLU A 460 -42.03 -6.82 -27.07
C GLU A 460 -42.47 -7.22 -28.49
N GLY A 461 -42.94 -8.46 -28.61
CA GLY A 461 -43.18 -9.09 -29.91
C GLY A 461 -41.88 -9.22 -30.71
N SER A 462 -41.81 -8.51 -31.84
CA SER A 462 -40.61 -8.42 -32.69
C SER A 462 -39.74 -7.18 -32.43
N LYS A 463 -40.16 -6.26 -31.55
CA LYS A 463 -39.35 -5.09 -31.16
C LYS A 463 -38.43 -5.43 -29.99
N THR A 464 -37.25 -4.82 -29.98
CA THR A 464 -36.40 -4.69 -28.79
C THR A 464 -36.53 -3.26 -28.30
N VAL A 465 -36.90 -3.06 -27.03
CA VAL A 465 -37.04 -1.75 -26.38
C VAL A 465 -36.07 -1.62 -25.21
N LYS A 466 -35.69 -0.40 -24.87
CA LYS A 466 -34.94 -0.10 -23.65
C LYS A 466 -35.91 0.43 -22.59
N GLU A 467 -36.00 -0.26 -21.46
CA GLU A 467 -36.71 0.24 -20.28
C GLU A 467 -35.70 0.99 -19.40
N VAL A 468 -36.03 2.22 -19.00
CA VAL A 468 -35.10 3.13 -18.32
C VAL A 468 -35.72 3.66 -17.03
N ASN A 469 -34.99 3.50 -15.93
CA ASN A 469 -35.34 4.05 -14.62
C ASN A 469 -34.27 5.05 -14.17
N GLY A 470 -34.68 6.20 -13.66
CA GLY A 470 -33.78 7.24 -13.15
C GLY A 470 -34.02 7.54 -11.67
N THR A 471 -32.97 7.89 -10.94
CA THR A 471 -33.05 8.45 -9.59
C THR A 471 -31.82 9.30 -9.25
N TYR A 472 -31.93 10.08 -8.18
CA TYR A 472 -30.83 10.81 -7.57
C TYR A 472 -30.98 10.79 -6.05
N THR A 473 -29.88 10.80 -5.32
CA THR A 473 -29.85 10.91 -3.85
C THR A 473 -28.82 11.96 -3.46
N PRO A 474 -29.06 12.83 -2.45
CA PRO A 474 -28.01 13.71 -1.94
C PRO A 474 -26.76 12.89 -1.58
N LEU A 475 -25.58 13.34 -2.01
CA LEU A 475 -24.33 12.58 -1.81
C LEU A 475 -24.03 12.39 -0.32
N GLU A 476 -24.42 13.35 0.53
CA GLU A 476 -24.35 13.26 1.98
C GLU A 476 -25.16 12.08 2.54
N ASP A 477 -26.41 11.90 2.11
CA ASP A 477 -27.25 10.79 2.55
C ASP A 477 -26.71 9.42 2.07
N TYR A 478 -26.17 9.39 0.85
CA TYR A 478 -25.54 8.21 0.26
C TYR A 478 -24.26 7.81 1.00
N ILE A 479 -23.33 8.74 1.24
CA ILE A 479 -22.05 8.45 1.88
C ILE A 479 -22.20 8.23 3.39
N LEU A 480 -22.91 9.12 4.11
CA LEU A 480 -23.01 9.03 5.57
C LEU A 480 -23.97 7.93 6.02
N TYR A 481 -25.16 7.83 5.42
CA TYR A 481 -26.20 6.90 5.87
C TYR A 481 -26.35 5.63 5.03
N ASN A 482 -25.67 5.53 3.87
CA ASN A 482 -25.96 4.51 2.84
C ASN A 482 -27.47 4.46 2.51
N TYR A 483 -28.08 5.64 2.44
CA TYR A 483 -29.43 5.80 1.93
C TYR A 483 -29.36 5.97 0.41
N GLU A 484 -30.29 5.32 -0.29
CA GLU A 484 -30.46 5.47 -1.74
C GLU A 484 -31.96 5.66 -2.00
N ASN A 485 -32.33 6.70 -2.76
CA ASN A 485 -33.71 6.91 -3.17
C ASN A 485 -34.17 5.75 -4.09
N PRO A 486 -35.47 5.39 -4.06
CA PRO A 486 -36.05 4.45 -5.03
C PRO A 486 -35.96 5.03 -6.45
N TRP A 487 -36.30 4.24 -7.47
CA TRP A 487 -36.47 4.74 -8.83
C TRP A 487 -37.57 5.81 -8.86
N LEU A 488 -37.20 7.06 -9.15
CA LEU A 488 -38.08 8.24 -9.08
C LEU A 488 -38.77 8.54 -10.41
N ILE A 489 -38.25 8.04 -11.53
CA ILE A 489 -38.79 8.27 -12.87
C ILE A 489 -38.55 7.05 -13.76
N TYR A 490 -39.48 6.79 -14.69
CA TYR A 490 -39.46 5.64 -15.58
C TYR A 490 -39.90 6.01 -17.00
N THR A 491 -39.28 5.40 -18.03
CA THR A 491 -39.75 5.47 -19.42
C THR A 491 -39.36 4.23 -20.24
N THR A 492 -39.97 4.08 -21.42
CA THR A 492 -39.61 3.05 -22.42
C THR A 492 -39.18 3.73 -23.72
N ILE A 493 -38.00 3.39 -24.21
CA ILE A 493 -37.40 3.91 -25.45
C ILE A 493 -37.47 2.83 -26.54
N GLU A 494 -38.24 3.08 -27.60
CA GLU A 494 -38.32 2.20 -28.78
C GLU A 494 -37.13 2.34 -29.74
N LYS A 495 -36.41 3.46 -29.69
CA LYS A 495 -35.37 3.84 -30.65
C LYS A 495 -34.15 4.42 -29.93
N PRO A 496 -33.29 3.58 -29.31
CA PRO A 496 -31.99 4.03 -28.84
C PRO A 496 -31.15 4.53 -30.02
N TYR A 497 -30.37 5.59 -29.84
CA TYR A 497 -29.47 6.11 -30.88
C TYR A 497 -28.18 5.29 -30.90
N GLY A 498 -27.50 5.20 -29.76
CA GLY A 498 -26.27 4.43 -29.61
C GLY A 498 -26.09 3.82 -28.21
N SER A 499 -24.85 3.82 -27.73
CA SER A 499 -24.42 3.08 -26.52
C SER A 499 -23.33 3.81 -25.73
N HIS A 500 -23.10 5.09 -26.04
CA HIS A 500 -22.21 6.00 -25.31
C HIS A 500 -22.97 6.74 -24.19
N PHE A 501 -22.21 7.42 -23.33
CA PHE A 501 -22.70 8.20 -22.19
C PHE A 501 -22.20 9.63 -22.24
N LEU A 502 -22.89 10.54 -21.57
CA LEU A 502 -22.66 11.98 -21.65
C LEU A 502 -22.79 12.63 -20.27
N LEU A 503 -21.95 13.62 -19.98
CA LEU A 503 -22.07 14.50 -18.81
C LEU A 503 -22.15 15.95 -19.28
N GLY A 504 -23.04 16.75 -18.68
CA GLY A 504 -23.31 18.09 -19.19
C GLY A 504 -24.35 18.91 -18.43
N THR A 505 -24.87 19.96 -19.07
CA THR A 505 -26.02 20.74 -18.60
C THR A 505 -26.97 21.03 -19.76
N SER A 506 -28.26 21.08 -19.46
CA SER A 506 -29.35 21.33 -20.41
C SER A 506 -29.99 22.72 -20.24
N TRP A 507 -29.21 23.68 -19.75
CA TRP A 507 -29.73 24.97 -19.30
C TRP A 507 -28.98 26.20 -19.80
N GLY A 508 -27.66 26.10 -20.02
CA GLY A 508 -26.69 27.21 -20.02
C GLY A 508 -27.04 28.45 -20.87
N ASP A 509 -26.22 29.50 -20.77
CA ASP A 509 -26.58 30.78 -21.40
C ASP A 509 -25.36 31.60 -21.82
N HIS A 510 -25.53 32.37 -22.89
CA HIS A 510 -24.57 33.34 -23.40
C HIS A 510 -24.88 34.78 -22.92
N TYR A 511 -26.04 35.01 -22.27
CA TYR A 511 -26.41 36.33 -21.77
C TYR A 511 -25.52 36.80 -20.60
N TYR A 512 -24.88 37.95 -20.79
CA TYR A 512 -24.00 38.58 -19.80
C TYR A 512 -24.68 38.76 -18.44
N GLY A 513 -24.04 38.26 -17.38
CA GLY A 513 -24.53 38.34 -16.01
C GLY A 513 -25.27 37.09 -15.51
N TYR A 514 -25.61 36.14 -16.39
CA TYR A 514 -26.02 34.80 -15.99
C TYR A 514 -24.83 33.82 -15.95
N TYR A 515 -24.91 32.80 -15.10
CA TYR A 515 -23.96 31.69 -15.09
C TYR A 515 -24.64 30.36 -14.79
N GLN A 516 -24.11 29.29 -15.40
CA GLN A 516 -24.29 27.91 -14.98
C GLN A 516 -22.89 27.31 -14.75
N HIS A 517 -22.73 26.57 -13.67
CA HIS A 517 -21.56 25.72 -13.42
C HIS A 517 -22.06 24.30 -13.19
N VAL A 518 -21.36 23.30 -13.74
CA VAL A 518 -21.59 21.88 -13.44
C VAL A 518 -20.26 21.17 -13.17
N TYR A 519 -20.29 20.23 -12.24
CA TYR A 519 -19.15 19.45 -11.75
C TYR A 519 -19.57 17.98 -11.69
N PHE A 520 -18.67 17.07 -12.05
CA PHE A 520 -18.92 15.63 -12.10
C PHE A 520 -17.73 14.83 -11.54
N ASP A 521 -18.05 13.70 -10.93
CA ASP A 521 -17.10 12.79 -10.28
C ASP A 521 -17.61 11.33 -10.32
N ASN A 522 -16.70 10.35 -10.14
CA ASN A 522 -16.98 8.92 -9.99
C ASN A 522 -17.92 8.30 -11.03
N PHE A 523 -17.80 8.72 -12.28
CA PHE A 523 -18.59 8.14 -13.38
C PHE A 523 -18.28 6.65 -13.53
N ARG A 524 -19.31 5.81 -13.56
CA ARG A 524 -19.14 4.36 -13.67
C ARG A 524 -20.34 3.68 -14.32
N VAL A 525 -20.06 2.63 -15.08
CA VAL A 525 -21.06 1.72 -15.65
C VAL A 525 -20.81 0.32 -15.11
N ARG A 526 -21.84 -0.27 -14.49
CA ARG A 526 -21.78 -1.61 -13.86
C ARG A 526 -22.90 -2.52 -14.33
N LYS A 527 -22.70 -3.83 -14.16
CA LYS A 527 -23.71 -4.85 -14.50
C LYS A 527 -24.92 -4.75 -13.57
N TYR A 528 -26.11 -4.99 -14.13
CA TYR A 528 -27.36 -5.04 -13.36
C TYR A 528 -27.67 -6.46 -12.87
N ALA A 529 -28.23 -6.56 -11.66
CA ALA A 529 -28.93 -7.75 -11.17
C ALA A 529 -30.28 -7.35 -10.55
N PRO A 530 -31.36 -8.12 -10.75
CA PRO A 530 -32.69 -7.80 -10.17
C PRO A 530 -32.73 -7.68 -8.65
N LYS A 531 -31.75 -8.26 -7.95
CA LYS A 531 -31.51 -8.14 -6.52
C LYS A 531 -30.00 -8.01 -6.31
N GLU A 532 -29.55 -6.94 -5.64
CA GLU A 532 -28.13 -6.75 -5.38
C GLU A 532 -27.56 -7.87 -4.47
N PRO A 533 -26.30 -8.31 -4.68
CA PRO A 533 -25.63 -9.25 -3.78
C PRO A 533 -25.57 -8.74 -2.34
N LYS A 534 -25.82 -9.62 -1.36
CA LYS A 534 -25.76 -9.27 0.06
C LYS A 534 -24.37 -9.52 0.62
N VAL A 535 -23.74 -8.47 1.13
CA VAL A 535 -22.44 -8.53 1.79
C VAL A 535 -22.60 -8.62 3.29
N TYR A 536 -21.81 -9.50 3.92
CA TYR A 536 -21.69 -9.65 5.36
C TYR A 536 -20.20 -9.61 5.73
N VAL A 537 -19.79 -8.56 6.44
CA VAL A 537 -18.43 -8.39 6.97
C VAL A 537 -18.35 -9.05 8.34
N SER A 538 -17.27 -9.80 8.63
CA SER A 538 -17.19 -10.64 9.83
C SER A 538 -16.90 -9.91 11.15
N GLY A 539 -16.62 -8.60 11.11
CA GLY A 539 -16.25 -7.79 12.28
C GLY A 539 -14.84 -8.04 12.83
N ASN A 540 -14.15 -9.08 12.37
CA ASN A 540 -12.95 -9.60 13.03
C ASN A 540 -11.74 -9.56 12.09
N LEU A 541 -10.92 -8.51 12.23
CA LEU A 541 -9.58 -8.41 11.67
C LEU A 541 -8.62 -9.33 12.44
N ILE A 542 -8.52 -10.58 11.99
CA ILE A 542 -7.62 -11.58 12.57
C ILE A 542 -6.18 -11.21 12.24
N ARG A 543 -5.37 -10.99 13.28
CA ARG A 543 -3.92 -10.75 13.14
C ARG A 543 -3.21 -12.05 12.73
N ILE A 544 -2.76 -12.14 11.49
CA ILE A 544 -1.85 -13.20 11.05
C ILE A 544 -0.42 -12.82 11.48
N TYR A 545 0.25 -13.75 12.15
CA TYR A 545 1.69 -13.69 12.39
C TYR A 545 2.40 -14.69 11.46
N PRO A 546 3.02 -14.24 10.35
CA PRO A 546 4.08 -15.02 9.74
C PRO A 546 5.28 -15.02 10.71
N LEU A 547 5.51 -16.13 11.41
CA LEU A 547 6.73 -16.35 12.19
C LEU A 547 7.88 -16.69 11.23
N ILE A 548 8.51 -15.64 10.68
CA ILE A 548 9.64 -15.76 9.76
C ILE A 548 10.91 -16.05 10.57
N TYR A 549 11.10 -17.33 10.89
CA TYR A 549 12.37 -17.85 11.41
C TYR A 549 13.32 -18.16 10.26
N ILE A 550 14.35 -17.34 10.05
CA ILE A 550 15.45 -17.74 9.18
C ILE A 550 16.34 -18.70 9.99
N SER A 551 16.18 -20.00 9.73
CA SER A 551 16.99 -21.07 10.34
C SER A 551 17.34 -22.14 9.31
N PRO A 552 18.60 -22.65 9.29
CA PRO A 552 18.99 -23.68 8.35
C PRO A 552 18.33 -25.04 8.68
N PRO A 553 17.91 -25.83 7.67
CA PRO A 553 17.34 -27.15 7.91
C PRO A 553 18.33 -28.09 8.61
N ARG A 554 17.94 -28.67 9.75
CA ARG A 554 18.78 -29.59 10.55
C ARG A 554 19.26 -30.85 9.82
N SER A 555 18.74 -31.14 8.63
CA SER A 555 19.04 -32.33 7.83
C SER A 555 20.20 -32.17 6.84
N TYR A 556 20.69 -30.95 6.58
CA TYR A 556 21.70 -30.70 5.55
C TYR A 556 23.01 -30.17 6.15
N GLY A 557 24.06 -30.99 6.08
CA GLY A 557 25.41 -30.60 6.44
C GLY A 557 26.13 -29.86 5.31
N THR A 558 26.52 -28.60 5.58
CA THR A 558 27.70 -27.90 5.02
C THR A 558 27.86 -27.76 3.50
N HIS A 559 26.85 -28.10 2.67
CA HIS A 559 26.96 -27.98 1.20
C HIS A 559 25.71 -27.36 0.54
N TYR A 560 25.88 -26.17 -0.03
CA TYR A 560 25.03 -25.67 -1.13
C TYR A 560 25.80 -25.82 -2.46
N GLY A 561 25.61 -26.97 -3.10
CA GLY A 561 26.12 -27.22 -4.46
C GLY A 561 25.14 -26.74 -5.54
N LYS A 562 25.59 -26.71 -6.80
CA LYS A 562 24.73 -26.40 -7.96
C LYS A 562 23.68 -27.51 -8.18
N GLY A 563 22.49 -27.33 -7.59
CA GLY A 563 21.35 -28.25 -7.74
C GLY A 563 20.03 -27.56 -7.40
N ILE A 564 18.96 -27.90 -8.12
CA ILE A 564 17.66 -27.21 -8.02
C ILE A 564 16.87 -27.77 -6.83
N SER A 565 17.07 -27.19 -5.64
CA SER A 565 16.28 -27.51 -4.44
C SER A 565 15.07 -26.58 -4.33
N HIS A 566 13.86 -27.13 -4.38
CA HIS A 566 12.60 -26.38 -4.19
C HIS A 566 12.04 -26.60 -2.77
N ASN A 567 11.80 -25.50 -2.04
CA ASN A 567 11.10 -25.48 -0.76
C ASN A 567 9.91 -24.49 -0.83
N PRO A 568 8.64 -24.88 -0.59
CA PRO A 568 7.48 -24.12 -1.08
C PRO A 568 6.62 -23.37 -0.03
N TYR A 569 7.18 -22.66 0.99
CA TYR A 569 6.41 -22.42 2.25
C TYR A 569 6.36 -21.07 3.02
N PHE A 570 6.98 -19.94 2.62
CA PHE A 570 6.83 -18.63 3.36
C PHE A 570 6.79 -17.43 2.38
N VAL A 571 6.94 -16.14 2.76
CA VAL A 571 7.03 -15.03 1.77
C VAL A 571 7.85 -13.81 2.25
N GLU A 572 8.39 -13.01 1.32
CA GLU A 572 9.13 -11.75 1.57
C GLU A 572 8.88 -10.69 0.46
N ASP A 573 9.42 -9.47 0.63
CA ASP A 573 9.03 -8.18 0.00
C ASP A 573 8.57 -8.22 -1.50
N PRO A 574 7.33 -7.74 -1.81
CA PRO A 574 6.77 -7.74 -3.15
C PRO A 574 7.16 -6.55 -4.03
N VAL A 575 7.66 -5.43 -3.48
CA VAL A 575 7.93 -4.19 -4.23
C VAL A 575 9.29 -4.25 -4.92
N GLY A 576 10.25 -4.97 -4.31
CA GLY A 576 11.55 -5.29 -4.93
C GLY A 576 12.61 -4.18 -4.86
N GLU A 577 12.32 -3.06 -4.20
CA GLU A 577 13.19 -1.87 -4.16
C GLU A 577 14.46 -2.04 -3.31
N HIS A 578 14.48 -2.98 -2.36
CA HIS A 578 15.57 -3.15 -1.39
C HIS A 578 16.03 -4.63 -1.29
N PRO A 579 17.34 -4.91 -1.17
CA PRO A 579 17.86 -6.24 -0.85
C PRO A 579 17.74 -6.53 0.67
N SER A 580 17.67 -7.82 1.03
CA SER A 580 17.65 -8.23 2.44
C SER A 580 19.00 -7.97 3.12
N ILE A 581 19.03 -7.96 4.47
CA ILE A 581 20.30 -7.85 5.21
C ILE A 581 21.26 -9.02 4.89
N VAL A 582 20.72 -10.19 4.49
CA VAL A 582 21.50 -11.37 4.08
C VAL A 582 22.08 -11.20 2.67
N ASP A 583 21.33 -10.61 1.73
CA ASP A 583 21.84 -10.29 0.38
C ASP A 583 22.88 -9.16 0.42
N MET A 584 22.67 -8.15 1.27
CA MET A 584 23.71 -7.14 1.56
C MET A 584 24.98 -7.82 2.08
N LEU A 585 24.87 -8.71 3.08
CA LEU A 585 26.02 -9.46 3.60
C LEU A 585 26.64 -10.48 2.60
N ALA A 586 25.96 -10.76 1.49
CA ALA A 586 26.50 -11.47 0.33
C ALA A 586 27.25 -10.56 -0.67
N GLY A 587 27.33 -9.25 -0.42
CA GLY A 587 27.92 -8.27 -1.33
C GLY A 587 27.01 -7.89 -2.51
N LYS A 588 25.68 -7.90 -2.32
CA LYS A 588 24.70 -7.55 -3.35
C LYS A 588 23.88 -6.32 -2.91
N ASP A 589 24.30 -5.12 -3.36
CA ASP A 589 23.54 -3.88 -3.16
C ASP A 589 22.24 -3.79 -4.00
N THR A 590 21.93 -4.79 -4.83
CA THR A 590 20.69 -4.87 -5.64
C THR A 590 20.13 -6.30 -5.69
N LYS A 591 18.80 -6.43 -5.72
CA LYS A 591 18.07 -7.71 -5.71
C LYS A 591 18.09 -8.38 -7.09
N ASN A 592 19.05 -9.29 -7.33
CA ASN A 592 19.14 -10.05 -8.59
C ASN A 592 18.57 -11.48 -8.47
N TRP A 593 17.44 -11.71 -9.13
CA TRP A 593 16.65 -12.96 -9.07
C TRP A 593 17.36 -14.23 -9.56
N SER A 594 18.46 -14.13 -10.34
CA SER A 594 19.23 -15.30 -10.79
C SER A 594 20.35 -15.75 -9.84
N GLU A 595 20.73 -14.90 -8.86
CA GLU A 595 21.87 -15.12 -7.96
C GLU A 595 21.58 -14.71 -6.51
N GLY A 596 20.31 -14.63 -6.10
CA GLY A 596 19.92 -14.29 -4.72
C GLY A 596 20.56 -15.26 -3.71
N HIS A 597 21.15 -14.71 -2.64
CA HIS A 597 21.77 -15.51 -1.57
C HIS A 597 20.81 -15.67 -0.37
N SER A 598 19.79 -14.81 -0.26
CA SER A 598 18.57 -15.08 0.50
C SER A 598 17.77 -16.27 -0.04
N ILE A 599 16.97 -16.89 0.82
CA ILE A 599 16.18 -18.07 0.48
C ILE A 599 14.92 -17.62 -0.28
N LYS A 600 14.62 -18.26 -1.42
CA LYS A 600 13.38 -18.04 -2.19
C LYS A 600 12.15 -18.53 -1.42
N LEU A 601 11.10 -17.71 -1.36
CA LEU A 601 9.87 -17.95 -0.59
C LEU A 601 8.60 -17.80 -1.46
N ILE A 602 7.54 -18.58 -1.18
CA ILE A 602 6.23 -18.56 -1.87
C ILE A 602 5.03 -18.61 -0.88
N GLY A 603 4.17 -17.59 -0.91
CA GLY A 603 2.70 -17.71 -0.72
C GLY A 603 2.11 -17.68 0.70
N PHE A 604 1.00 -16.94 0.85
CA PHE A 604 0.14 -16.97 2.03
C PHE A 604 -0.54 -18.35 2.20
N TYR A 605 -0.74 -18.79 3.44
CA TYR A 605 -1.64 -19.91 3.76
C TYR A 605 -2.86 -19.39 4.53
N LEU A 606 -4.06 -19.59 3.99
CA LEU A 606 -5.30 -19.35 4.71
C LEU A 606 -5.49 -20.46 5.77
N PRO A 607 -5.84 -20.15 7.03
CA PRO A 607 -6.18 -21.19 7.99
C PRO A 607 -7.45 -21.91 7.56
N GLU A 608 -7.37 -23.22 7.31
CA GLU A 608 -8.46 -24.02 6.70
C GLU A 608 -9.76 -24.05 7.53
N ASN A 609 -9.72 -23.67 8.80
CA ASN A 609 -10.83 -23.75 9.75
C ASN A 609 -11.29 -22.36 10.24
N ILE A 610 -11.84 -21.55 9.32
CA ILE A 610 -12.81 -20.49 9.67
C ILE A 610 -14.18 -20.93 9.15
N SER A 611 -14.76 -21.91 9.85
CA SER A 611 -16.14 -22.36 9.67
C SER A 611 -16.95 -21.99 10.92
N GLY A 612 -17.78 -20.96 10.79
CA GLY A 612 -18.74 -20.48 11.78
C GLY A 612 -19.88 -19.78 11.08
#